data_AF-A0A1Y1KQ21-F1
#
_entry.id   AF-A0A1Y1KQ21-F1
#
_cell.length_a   1.000
_cell.length_b   1.000
_cell.length_c   1.000
_cell.angle_alpha   90.00
_cell.angle_beta   90.00
_cell.angle_gamma   90.00
#
_symmetry.space_group_name_H-M   'P 1'
#
loop_
_entity.id
_entity.type
_entity.pdbx_description
1 polymer ?
#
loop_
_entity_poly.entity_id
_entity_poly.type
_entity_poly.pdbx_seq_one_letter_code
_entity_poly.pdbx_strand_id
1 'polypeptide(L)'
;MLGNLTDRYPSLYPRGEVPEIPSWIGFDKQILRFYAFFRETLQEHRCAPFQIRKVVIYFFLEDGTIQVMEPKIDNSGISQGTLLARARVRFPAPMDANFYDVMDLNVGNEVEFYGRVYKITDCDKFTRNFLNRCGIAVPDPINVPEDPYYKSRAYDIETRLPKKPSRKIDTLGKFLENDRKVGGI
;
A
#
# COMPACT_ATOMS: atom_id res chain seq x y z
N MET A 1 -67.28 -35.20 -13.63
CA MET A 1 -66.06 -35.41 -14.45
C MET A 1 -64.91 -34.72 -13.74
N LEU A 2 -63.96 -35.50 -13.26
CA LEU A 2 -62.72 -35.02 -12.63
C LEU A 2 -61.81 -34.44 -13.72
N GLY A 3 -61.39 -33.20 -13.55
CA GLY A 3 -60.33 -32.57 -14.32
C GLY A 3 -59.34 -31.94 -13.35
N ASN A 4 -58.29 -32.69 -13.01
CA ASN A 4 -57.17 -32.25 -12.20
C ASN A 4 -56.41 -31.13 -12.94
N LEU A 5 -56.44 -29.90 -12.43
CA LEU A 5 -55.36 -28.96 -12.70
C LEU A 5 -54.18 -29.38 -11.84
N THR A 6 -53.22 -30.01 -12.50
CA THR A 6 -51.96 -30.40 -11.89
C THR A 6 -51.25 -29.16 -11.38
N ASP A 7 -51.18 -29.03 -10.06
CA ASP A 7 -50.28 -28.16 -9.33
C ASP A 7 -48.84 -28.66 -9.54
N ARG A 8 -48.36 -28.52 -10.78
CA ARG A 8 -47.03 -28.90 -11.20
C ARG A 8 -46.18 -27.65 -11.19
N TYR A 9 -45.64 -27.35 -10.01
CA TYR A 9 -44.42 -26.61 -9.69
C TYR A 9 -44.73 -25.70 -8.49
N PRO A 10 -44.27 -26.04 -7.26
CA PRO A 10 -44.18 -25.01 -6.24
C PRO A 10 -43.26 -23.92 -6.81
N SER A 11 -43.72 -22.67 -6.84
CA SER A 11 -42.89 -21.55 -7.25
C SER A 11 -41.60 -21.59 -6.43
N LEU A 12 -40.46 -21.86 -7.09
CA LEU A 12 -39.15 -22.07 -6.45
C LEU A 12 -38.62 -20.83 -5.70
N TYR A 13 -39.35 -19.72 -5.75
CA TYR A 13 -39.00 -18.44 -5.14
C TYR A 13 -40.24 -17.87 -4.43
N PRO A 14 -40.14 -17.49 -3.14
CA PRO A 14 -41.14 -16.60 -2.56
C PRO A 14 -41.06 -15.25 -3.28
N ARG A 15 -42.15 -14.84 -3.93
CA ARG A 15 -42.37 -13.44 -4.30
C ARG A 15 -42.74 -12.68 -3.03
N GLY A 16 -41.76 -12.09 -2.37
CA GLY A 16 -41.95 -11.27 -1.18
C GLY A 16 -41.23 -11.87 0.02
N GLU A 17 -40.37 -11.05 0.63
CA GLU A 17 -39.49 -11.37 1.77
C GLU A 17 -38.31 -12.29 1.41
N VAL A 18 -37.28 -11.67 0.84
CA VAL A 18 -35.93 -12.27 0.84
C VAL A 18 -35.46 -12.22 2.30
N PRO A 19 -35.18 -13.36 2.96
CA PRO A 19 -34.63 -13.34 4.31
C PRO A 19 -33.34 -12.53 4.28
N GLU A 20 -33.21 -11.55 5.19
CA GLU A 20 -31.98 -10.76 5.29
C GLU A 20 -30.81 -11.70 5.54
N ILE A 21 -29.92 -11.77 4.55
CA ILE A 21 -28.76 -12.64 4.60
C ILE A 21 -27.78 -12.01 5.60
N PRO A 22 -27.37 -12.72 6.67
CA PRO A 22 -26.38 -12.20 7.60
C PRO A 22 -25.08 -11.80 6.89
N SER A 23 -24.39 -10.77 7.39
CA SER A 23 -23.18 -10.22 6.76
C SER A 23 -22.09 -11.28 6.49
N TRP A 24 -21.92 -12.23 7.40
CA TRP A 24 -20.94 -13.32 7.25
C TRP A 24 -21.26 -14.28 6.11
N ILE A 25 -22.51 -14.38 5.66
CA ILE A 25 -22.92 -15.15 4.48
C ILE A 25 -22.89 -14.23 3.24
N GLY A 26 -23.42 -13.02 3.36
CA GLY A 26 -23.52 -12.08 2.24
C GLY A 26 -22.16 -11.60 1.71
N PHE A 27 -21.17 -11.49 2.59
CA PHE A 27 -19.83 -10.99 2.29
C PHE A 27 -18.71 -12.01 2.54
N ASP A 28 -19.01 -13.30 2.62
CA ASP A 28 -18.00 -14.36 2.78
C ASP A 28 -16.82 -14.14 1.83
N LYS A 29 -15.60 -14.04 2.39
CA LYS A 29 -14.33 -13.84 1.67
C LYS A 29 -14.21 -12.55 0.85
N GLN A 30 -15.13 -11.60 0.99
CA GLN A 30 -14.97 -10.28 0.38
C GLN A 30 -14.13 -9.39 1.30
N ILE A 31 -13.00 -8.93 0.78
CA ILE A 31 -12.01 -8.15 1.53
C ILE A 31 -11.71 -6.89 0.73
N LEU A 32 -11.77 -5.75 1.41
CA LEU A 32 -11.33 -4.48 0.84
C LEU A 32 -9.85 -4.30 1.15
N ARG A 33 -9.09 -3.89 0.14
CA ARG A 33 -7.63 -3.75 0.19
C ARG A 33 -7.23 -2.32 -0.15
N PHE A 34 -6.61 -1.67 0.83
CA PHE A 34 -6.10 -0.32 0.73
C PHE A 34 -4.57 -0.32 0.81
N TYR A 35 -3.94 0.51 -0.02
CA TYR A 35 -2.52 0.81 0.04
C TYR A 35 -2.32 2.06 0.86
N ALA A 36 -1.41 2.01 1.83
CA ALA A 36 -1.12 3.12 2.72
C ALA A 36 0.37 3.20 3.03
N PHE A 37 0.78 4.28 3.68
CA PHE A 37 2.09 4.37 4.32
C PHE A 37 1.96 5.04 5.69
N PHE A 38 2.94 4.81 6.54
CA PHE A 38 3.13 5.58 7.76
C PHE A 38 4.57 6.08 7.87
N ARG A 39 4.77 7.12 8.67
CA ARG A 39 6.09 7.72 8.92
C ARG A 39 6.60 7.19 10.24
N GLU A 40 7.74 6.51 10.22
CA GLU A 40 8.43 6.06 11.42
C GLU A 40 9.57 7.03 11.73
N THR A 41 9.58 7.60 12.92
CA THR A 41 10.66 8.50 13.36
C THR A 41 11.92 7.70 13.67
N LEU A 42 13.04 8.11 13.07
CA LEU A 42 14.34 7.46 13.28
C LEU A 42 15.18 8.34 14.22
N GLN A 43 15.34 7.92 15.48
CA GLN A 43 16.13 8.70 16.45
C GLN A 43 17.65 8.58 16.21
N GLU A 44 18.13 7.45 15.68
CA GLU A 44 19.57 7.15 15.60
C GLU A 44 20.20 7.58 14.26
N HIS A 45 19.40 7.86 13.23
CA HIS A 45 19.88 8.19 11.90
C HIS A 45 20.01 9.70 11.68
N ARG A 46 21.22 10.23 11.86
CA ARG A 46 21.52 11.66 11.68
C ARG A 46 21.15 12.22 10.30
N CYS A 47 21.20 11.41 9.25
CA CYS A 47 20.95 11.83 7.87
C CYS A 47 19.49 11.64 7.40
N ALA A 48 18.65 10.96 8.20
CA ALA A 48 17.25 10.68 7.85
C ALA A 48 16.37 10.73 9.10
N PRO A 49 15.62 11.83 9.33
CA PRO A 49 14.82 11.99 10.55
C PRO A 49 13.62 11.03 10.63
N PHE A 50 13.18 10.49 9.50
CA PHE A 50 12.10 9.52 9.43
C PHE A 50 12.29 8.57 8.24
N GLN A 51 11.64 7.41 8.34
CA GLN A 51 11.49 6.42 7.28
C GLN A 51 10.03 6.33 6.86
N ILE A 52 9.78 6.05 5.58
CA ILE A 52 8.43 5.84 5.06
C ILE A 52 8.21 4.34 4.86
N ARG A 53 7.27 3.77 5.61
CA ARG A 53 6.96 2.33 5.53
C ARG A 53 5.62 2.14 4.83
N LYS A 54 5.67 1.44 3.71
CA LYS A 54 4.49 1.12 2.88
C LYS A 54 3.78 -0.09 3.50
N VAL A 55 2.47 -0.02 3.60
CA VAL A 55 1.64 -1.07 4.19
C VAL A 55 0.40 -1.31 3.34
N VAL A 56 -0.24 -2.44 3.59
CA VAL A 56 -1.54 -2.81 3.05
C VAL A 56 -2.50 -2.97 4.21
N ILE A 57 -3.61 -2.24 4.17
CA ILE A 57 -4.70 -2.34 5.12
C ILE A 57 -5.79 -3.20 4.49
N TYR A 58 -6.20 -4.25 5.20
CA TYR A 58 -7.30 -5.12 4.83
C TYR A 58 -8.48 -4.85 5.73
N PHE A 59 -9.66 -4.69 5.14
CA PHE A 59 -10.94 -4.63 5.84
C PHE A 59 -11.81 -5.81 5.42
N PHE A 60 -12.20 -6.65 6.37
CA PHE A 60 -12.98 -7.85 6.13
C PHE A 60 -14.46 -7.53 6.25
N LEU A 61 -15.20 -7.62 5.14
CA LEU A 61 -16.62 -7.24 5.10
C LEU A 61 -17.52 -8.18 5.90
N GLU A 62 -17.07 -9.41 6.15
CA GLU A 62 -17.83 -10.43 6.88
C GLU A 62 -18.06 -10.07 8.36
N ASP A 63 -17.09 -9.40 9.01
CA ASP A 63 -17.09 -9.14 10.45
C ASP A 63 -16.61 -7.73 10.85
N GLY A 64 -16.27 -6.87 9.88
CA GLY A 64 -15.81 -5.49 10.13
C GLY A 64 -14.46 -5.43 10.84
N THR A 65 -13.61 -6.44 10.68
CA THR A 65 -12.25 -6.45 11.24
C THR A 65 -11.23 -5.84 10.28
N ILE A 66 -10.12 -5.36 10.85
CA ILE A 66 -9.01 -4.75 10.14
C ILE A 66 -7.74 -5.55 10.40
N GLN A 67 -6.91 -5.71 9.36
CA GLN A 67 -5.55 -6.24 9.46
C GLN A 67 -4.60 -5.30 8.73
N VAL A 68 -3.43 -5.04 9.30
CA VAL A 68 -2.38 -4.25 8.63
C VAL A 68 -1.15 -5.11 8.43
N MET A 69 -0.71 -5.20 7.17
CA MET A 69 0.49 -5.94 6.79
C MET A 69 1.47 -5.05 6.04
N GLU A 70 2.72 -5.16 6.41
CA GLU A 70 3.84 -4.61 5.65
C GLU A 70 4.37 -5.66 4.66
N PRO A 71 4.40 -5.35 3.35
CA PRO A 71 5.03 -6.21 2.36
C PRO A 71 6.50 -6.48 2.69
N LYS A 72 6.92 -7.74 2.55
CA LYS A 72 8.32 -8.11 2.74
C LYS A 72 9.18 -7.54 1.61
N ILE A 73 10.26 -6.86 1.97
CA ILE A 73 11.26 -6.29 1.08
C ILE A 73 12.60 -6.90 1.43
N ASP A 74 13.24 -7.53 0.45
CA ASP A 74 14.55 -8.15 0.66
C ASP A 74 15.61 -7.09 1.01
N ASN A 75 16.55 -7.46 1.89
CA ASN A 75 17.61 -6.57 2.37
C ASN A 75 17.11 -5.28 3.05
N SER A 76 15.89 -5.29 3.58
CA SER A 76 15.35 -4.16 4.35
C SER A 76 16.09 -3.96 5.66
N GLY A 77 16.45 -5.04 6.35
CA GLY A 77 17.11 -5.01 7.66
C GLY A 77 16.17 -4.74 8.83
N ILE A 78 14.85 -4.77 8.60
CA ILE A 78 13.80 -4.50 9.59
C ILE A 78 12.80 -5.66 9.64
N SER A 79 12.14 -5.84 10.79
CA SER A 79 11.04 -6.80 10.91
C SER A 79 9.85 -6.32 10.08
N GLN A 80 9.34 -7.21 9.22
CA GLN A 80 8.24 -6.95 8.29
C GLN A 80 7.19 -8.05 8.40
N GLY A 81 6.00 -7.82 7.86
CA GLY A 81 4.86 -8.72 7.95
C GLY A 81 3.68 -8.08 8.69
N THR A 82 2.98 -8.85 9.51
CA THR A 82 1.77 -8.38 10.21
C THR A 82 2.11 -7.33 11.26
N LEU A 83 1.74 -6.07 11.01
CA LEU A 83 1.87 -4.97 11.97
C LEU A 83 0.67 -4.91 12.92
N LEU A 84 -0.50 -5.27 12.41
CA LEU A 84 -1.73 -5.41 13.19
C LEU A 84 -2.43 -6.70 12.79
N ALA A 85 -2.58 -7.60 13.76
CA ALA A 85 -3.37 -8.83 13.58
C ALA A 85 -4.85 -8.49 13.37
N ARG A 86 -5.57 -9.39 12.69
CA ARG A 86 -6.98 -9.22 12.36
C ARG A 86 -7.82 -9.00 13.63
N ALA A 87 -8.39 -7.81 13.78
CA ALA A 87 -9.20 -7.44 14.94
C ALA A 87 -10.12 -6.26 14.60
N ARG A 88 -11.17 -6.04 15.40
CA ARG A 88 -11.94 -4.79 15.33
C ARG A 88 -11.12 -3.67 15.98
N VAL A 89 -10.93 -2.57 15.25
CA VAL A 89 -10.08 -1.45 15.69
C VAL A 89 -10.96 -0.31 16.15
N ARG A 90 -10.71 0.16 17.38
CA ARG A 90 -11.39 1.33 17.94
C ARG A 90 -10.74 2.62 17.43
N PHE A 91 -11.53 3.69 17.38
CA PHE A 91 -10.98 5.03 17.20
C PHE A 91 -10.02 5.39 18.35
N PRO A 92 -9.07 6.32 18.12
CA PRO A 92 -8.29 6.89 19.20
C PRO A 92 -9.20 7.69 20.16
N ALA A 93 -8.73 7.87 21.39
CA ALA A 93 -9.38 8.77 22.35
C ALA A 93 -9.52 10.18 21.73
N PRO A 94 -10.65 10.88 21.95
CA PRO A 94 -11.72 10.57 22.91
C PRO A 94 -12.89 9.73 22.35
N MET A 95 -12.82 9.24 21.12
CA MET A 95 -13.92 8.52 20.45
C MET A 95 -13.78 6.99 20.53
N ASP A 96 -13.02 6.50 21.50
CA ASP A 96 -12.65 5.08 21.66
C ASP A 96 -13.83 4.14 21.95
N ALA A 97 -15.02 4.66 22.20
CA ALA A 97 -16.25 3.86 22.24
C ALA A 97 -16.63 3.24 20.87
N ASN A 98 -16.20 3.86 19.77
CA ASN A 98 -16.59 3.49 18.41
C ASN A 98 -15.48 2.72 17.69
N PHE A 99 -15.88 1.91 16.70
CA PHE A 99 -14.98 1.17 15.83
C PHE A 99 -14.92 1.80 14.44
N TYR A 100 -13.76 1.69 13.80
CA TYR A 100 -13.63 2.01 12.38
C TYR A 100 -14.55 1.12 11.54
N ASP A 101 -15.12 1.71 10.50
CA ASP A 101 -15.91 1.02 9.48
C ASP A 101 -15.41 1.38 8.06
N VAL A 102 -15.99 0.75 7.05
CA VAL A 102 -15.64 0.93 5.63
C VAL A 102 -15.70 2.40 5.19
N MET A 103 -16.61 3.18 5.77
CA MET A 103 -16.81 4.59 5.42
C MET A 103 -15.64 5.48 5.85
N ASP A 104 -14.90 5.06 6.88
CA ASP A 104 -13.74 5.80 7.39
C ASP A 104 -12.49 5.57 6.53
N LEU A 105 -12.49 4.48 5.75
CA LEU A 105 -11.39 4.04 4.90
C LEU A 105 -11.59 4.51 3.46
N ASN A 106 -10.95 5.63 3.08
CA ASN A 106 -10.94 6.10 1.70
C ASN A 106 -9.58 6.68 1.31
N VAL A 107 -9.30 6.74 0.01
CA VAL A 107 -8.06 7.32 -0.54
C VAL A 107 -7.95 8.79 -0.14
N GLY A 108 -6.81 9.17 0.43
CA GLY A 108 -6.56 10.51 0.98
C GLY A 108 -6.86 10.66 2.46
N ASN A 109 -7.61 9.75 3.08
CA ASN A 109 -7.86 9.79 4.51
C ASN A 109 -6.63 9.35 5.32
N GLU A 110 -6.55 9.87 6.54
CA GLU A 110 -5.61 9.45 7.57
C GLU A 110 -6.36 8.68 8.64
N VAL A 111 -5.85 7.52 9.02
CA VAL A 111 -6.45 6.66 10.03
C VAL A 111 -5.41 6.32 11.08
N GLU A 112 -5.81 6.35 12.34
CA GLU A 112 -4.93 6.04 13.45
C GLU A 112 -5.31 4.70 14.06
N PHE A 113 -4.39 3.73 13.99
CA PHE A 113 -4.56 2.44 14.65
C PHE A 113 -3.48 2.30 15.73
N TYR A 114 -3.92 2.21 16.99
CA TYR A 114 -3.06 2.00 18.17
C TYR A 114 -1.86 2.98 18.22
N GLY A 115 -2.10 4.28 18.00
CA GLY A 115 -1.07 5.32 18.07
C GLY A 115 -0.22 5.48 16.82
N ARG A 116 -0.49 4.72 15.74
CA ARG A 116 0.18 4.88 14.43
C ARG A 116 -0.78 5.46 13.41
N VAL A 117 -0.38 6.57 12.78
CA VAL A 117 -1.15 7.24 11.74
C VAL A 117 -0.75 6.72 10.36
N TYR A 118 -1.70 6.15 9.64
CA TYR A 118 -1.56 5.64 8.28
C TYR A 118 -2.26 6.57 7.30
N LYS A 119 -1.55 6.97 6.25
CA LYS A 119 -2.11 7.72 5.12
C LYS A 119 -2.50 6.74 4.02
N ILE A 120 -3.80 6.67 3.70
CA ILE A 120 -4.29 5.84 2.60
C ILE A 120 -3.99 6.55 1.28
N THR A 121 -3.27 5.88 0.39
CA THR A 121 -2.81 6.44 -0.89
C THR A 121 -3.55 5.87 -2.10
N ASP A 122 -3.98 4.62 -2.03
CA ASP A 122 -4.71 3.97 -3.13
C ASP A 122 -5.52 2.77 -2.60
N CYS A 123 -6.32 2.15 -3.45
CA CYS A 123 -7.01 0.89 -3.18
C CYS A 123 -6.99 -0.01 -4.42
N ASP A 124 -7.28 -1.30 -4.24
CA ASP A 124 -7.38 -2.19 -5.38
C ASP A 124 -8.65 -1.95 -6.22
N LYS A 125 -8.69 -2.56 -7.41
CA LYS A 125 -9.81 -2.39 -8.36
C LYS A 125 -11.14 -2.90 -7.79
N PHE A 126 -11.10 -3.99 -7.03
CA PHE A 126 -12.29 -4.54 -6.38
C PHE A 126 -12.87 -3.54 -5.38
N THR A 127 -12.03 -3.04 -4.47
CA THR A 127 -12.40 -2.07 -3.44
C THR A 127 -12.96 -0.80 -4.06
N ARG A 128 -12.32 -0.28 -5.11
CA ARG A 128 -12.80 0.90 -5.84
C ARG A 128 -14.22 0.68 -6.39
N ASN A 129 -14.46 -0.45 -7.03
CA ASN A 129 -15.77 -0.78 -7.57
C ASN A 129 -16.81 -1.01 -6.48
N PHE A 130 -16.43 -1.64 -5.36
CA PHE A 130 -17.29 -1.86 -4.22
C PHE A 130 -17.74 -0.54 -3.59
N LEU A 131 -16.78 0.34 -3.26
CA LEU A 131 -17.05 1.65 -2.67
C LEU A 131 -17.94 2.50 -3.59
N ASN A 132 -17.65 2.54 -4.89
CA ASN A 132 -18.48 3.26 -5.86
C ASN A 132 -19.92 2.72 -5.92
N ARG A 133 -20.13 1.40 -5.81
CA ARG A 133 -21.48 0.79 -5.74
C ARG A 133 -22.22 1.13 -4.45
N CYS A 134 -21.48 1.32 -3.36
CA CYS A 134 -22.01 1.82 -2.09
C CYS A 134 -22.24 3.34 -2.08
N GLY A 135 -21.97 4.04 -3.20
CA GLY A 135 -22.12 5.50 -3.31
C GLY A 135 -20.95 6.32 -2.77
N ILE A 136 -19.83 5.67 -2.45
CA ILE A 136 -18.62 6.31 -1.93
C ILE A 136 -17.68 6.55 -3.11
N ALA A 137 -17.50 7.82 -3.49
CA ALA A 137 -16.54 8.19 -4.53
C ALA A 137 -15.11 8.00 -4.01
N VAL A 138 -14.31 7.23 -4.75
CA VAL A 138 -12.90 6.99 -4.42
C VAL A 138 -12.01 7.94 -5.22
N PRO A 139 -11.24 8.83 -4.57
CA PRO A 139 -10.29 9.70 -5.25
C PRO A 139 -9.22 8.97 -6.06
N ASP A 140 -8.51 9.72 -6.91
CA ASP A 140 -7.36 9.21 -7.64
C ASP A 140 -6.19 8.85 -6.71
N PRO A 141 -5.31 7.92 -7.11
CA PRO A 141 -4.16 7.52 -6.31
C PRO A 141 -3.24 8.71 -5.96
N ILE A 142 -2.79 8.74 -4.70
CA ILE A 142 -1.87 9.75 -4.20
C ILE A 142 -0.44 9.21 -4.24
N ASN A 143 0.50 10.03 -4.70
CA ASN A 143 1.91 9.66 -4.69
C ASN A 143 2.43 9.53 -3.26
N VAL A 144 3.10 8.41 -2.97
CA VAL A 144 3.82 8.22 -1.71
C VAL A 144 5.02 9.17 -1.70
N PRO A 145 5.25 9.93 -0.60
CA PRO A 145 6.42 10.79 -0.50
C PRO A 145 7.70 9.97 -0.56
N GLU A 146 8.77 10.62 -1.02
CA GLU A 146 10.06 9.97 -1.16
C GLU A 146 10.73 9.78 0.20
N ASP A 147 11.29 8.59 0.44
CA ASP A 147 11.87 8.24 1.73
C ASP A 147 13.30 8.79 1.89
N PRO A 148 13.57 9.71 2.84
CA PRO A 148 14.90 10.23 3.11
C PRO A 148 15.92 9.13 3.46
N TYR A 149 15.48 8.07 4.14
CA TYR A 149 16.34 6.96 4.53
C TYR A 149 16.86 6.20 3.31
N TYR A 150 15.97 5.85 2.37
CA TYR A 150 16.37 5.17 1.13
C TYR A 150 17.26 6.06 0.25
N LYS A 151 17.01 7.38 0.20
CA LYS A 151 17.89 8.33 -0.50
C LYS A 151 19.31 8.30 0.06
N SER A 152 19.44 8.43 1.39
CA SER A 152 20.75 8.42 2.05
C SER A 152 21.48 7.10 1.81
N ARG A 153 20.78 5.97 1.94
CA ARG A 153 21.37 4.63 1.70
C ARG A 153 21.84 4.48 0.25
N ALA A 154 21.05 4.94 -0.72
CA ALA A 154 21.40 4.86 -2.14
C ALA A 154 22.66 5.69 -2.44
N TYR A 155 22.73 6.90 -1.90
CA TYR A 155 23.92 7.76 -2.01
C TYR A 155 25.17 7.11 -1.42
N ASP A 156 25.05 6.50 -0.23
CA ASP A 156 26.17 5.78 0.40
C ASP A 156 26.64 4.59 -0.44
N ILE A 157 25.71 3.84 -1.05
CA ILE A 157 26.03 2.74 -1.95
C ILE A 157 26.77 3.28 -3.19
N GLU A 158 26.26 4.33 -3.80
CA GLU A 158 26.83 4.94 -5.01
C GLU A 158 28.25 5.48 -4.75
N THR A 159 28.45 6.16 -3.63
CA THR A 159 29.77 6.72 -3.26
C THR A 159 30.81 5.67 -2.92
N ARG A 160 30.39 4.47 -2.47
CA ARG A 160 31.27 3.32 -2.21
C ARG A 160 31.68 2.57 -3.47
N LEU A 161 30.99 2.78 -4.60
CA LEU A 161 31.37 2.14 -5.85
C LEU A 161 32.75 2.66 -6.29
N PRO A 162 33.63 1.77 -6.78
CA PRO A 162 34.93 2.18 -7.29
C PRO A 162 34.72 3.14 -8.46
N LYS A 163 35.15 4.40 -8.27
CA LYS A 163 35.10 5.40 -9.34
C LYS A 163 35.92 4.87 -10.52
N LYS A 164 35.37 4.94 -11.73
CA LYS A 164 36.10 4.57 -12.96
C LYS A 164 37.46 5.26 -12.91
N PRO A 165 38.58 4.53 -13.05
CA PRO A 165 39.89 5.14 -12.96
C PRO A 165 39.95 6.27 -13.98
N SER A 166 40.31 7.47 -13.52
CA SER A 166 40.54 8.60 -14.40
C SER A 166 41.65 8.19 -15.36
N ARG A 167 41.31 8.00 -16.64
CA ARG A 167 42.30 7.79 -17.68
C ARG A 167 43.03 9.11 -17.87
N LYS A 168 44.13 9.32 -17.15
CA LYS A 168 45.05 10.41 -17.45
C LYS A 168 45.59 10.14 -18.85
N ILE A 169 45.18 10.97 -19.81
CA ILE A 169 45.78 10.96 -21.13
C ILE A 169 47.17 11.56 -20.95
N ASP A 170 48.20 10.78 -21.27
CA ASP A 170 49.58 11.28 -21.24
C ASP A 170 49.77 12.29 -22.37
N THR A 171 49.52 13.56 -22.05
CA THR A 171 49.67 14.68 -22.99
C THR A 171 51.14 14.94 -23.29
N LEU A 172 52.02 14.71 -22.31
CA LEU A 172 53.46 14.92 -22.48
C LEU A 172 54.08 13.82 -23.35
N GLY A 173 53.71 12.56 -23.13
CA GLY A 173 54.13 11.45 -23.99
C GLY A 173 53.72 11.65 -25.44
N LYS A 174 52.46 12.08 -25.68
CA LYS A 174 51.99 12.44 -27.03
C LYS A 174 52.74 13.62 -27.64
N PHE A 175 53.14 14.59 -26.83
CA PHE A 175 53.93 15.73 -27.30
C PHE A 175 55.34 15.29 -27.70
N LEU A 176 56.03 14.53 -26.83
CA LEU A 176 57.38 14.01 -27.09
C LEU A 176 57.43 13.09 -28.31
N GLU A 177 56.38 12.30 -28.55
CA GLU A 177 56.29 11.40 -29.72
C GLU A 177 56.17 12.14 -31.07
N ASN A 178 55.76 13.41 -31.03
CA ASN A 178 55.64 14.29 -32.19
C ASN A 178 56.69 15.42 -32.18
N ASP A 179 57.51 15.50 -31.15
CA ASP A 179 58.57 16.49 -31.04
C ASP A 179 59.60 16.19 -32.15
N ARG A 180 59.77 17.15 -33.08
CA ARG A 180 60.58 17.10 -34.32
C ARG A 180 59.95 16.46 -35.57
N LYS A 181 58.70 16.00 -35.53
CA LYS A 181 57.96 15.67 -36.76
C LYS A 181 57.33 16.94 -37.33
N VAL A 182 58.06 17.63 -38.21
CA VAL A 182 57.52 18.77 -38.97
C VAL A 182 56.77 18.21 -40.18
N GLY A 183 55.49 18.56 -40.34
CA GLY A 183 54.69 18.11 -41.48
C GLY A 183 55.31 18.58 -42.78
N GLY A 184 55.78 17.62 -43.59
CA GLY A 184 56.25 17.89 -44.95
C GLY A 184 55.09 18.39 -45.80
N ILE A 185 55.30 19.54 -46.45
CA ILE A 185 54.44 20.13 -47.47
C ILE A 185 54.68 19.43 -48.80
#